data_AF-A0A1F4JES8-F1
#
_entry.id   AF-A0A1F4JES8-F1
#
_cell.length_a   1.000
_cell.length_b   1.000
_cell.length_c   1.000
_cell.angle_alpha   90.00
_cell.angle_beta   90.00
_cell.angle_gamma   90.00
#
_symmetry.space_group_name_H-M   'P 1'
#
loop_
_entity.id
_entity.type
_entity.pdbx_description
1 polymer ?
#
loop_
_entity_poly.entity_id
_entity_poly.type
_entity_poly.pdbx_seq_one_letter_code
_entity_poly.pdbx_strand_id
1 'polypeptide(L)'
;MILQTVPELQHRTVLLDEAVDALVIEGERANGIYVDGTFGRGGHSRKILERLGPGGRLIAFDKDPQAIATAQTIADQRFEIVHDSFATIDDVLAVRGISRVDGILLDLGISSPQVDDAARGFSFRSDGPLDMRMDTTRGMSAAEWLAVETEQKIEKVIRDYGEERFAFQIAKAIVAGRAVQPISSTRQLAAIVAHAVKTREKGKDPATRTFQAIRIYINQELEELEIGLSGAFRRLAQQGRLVVISFHSLEDRIVKQFMVSKANVPQPHRRLPIRAVDLPQPEMRLVAKMKPSAIEVAENPRARSAVMRVAERLASTGTAQ
;
A
#
# COMPACT_ATOMS: atom_id res chain seq x y z
N MET A 1 -7.96 -9.06 43.26
CA MET A 1 -7.94 -9.37 41.82
C MET A 1 -7.20 -8.27 41.11
N ILE A 2 -5.97 -8.53 40.70
CA ILE A 2 -5.19 -7.61 39.87
C ILE A 2 -5.79 -7.69 38.48
N LEU A 3 -6.50 -6.64 38.06
CA LEU A 3 -6.88 -6.45 36.66
C LEU A 3 -5.59 -6.39 35.85
N GLN A 4 -5.23 -7.51 35.21
CA GLN A 4 -4.24 -7.50 34.14
C GLN A 4 -4.84 -6.66 33.01
N THR A 5 -4.41 -5.40 32.93
CA THR A 5 -4.55 -4.59 31.74
C THR A 5 -3.88 -5.34 30.60
N VAL A 6 -4.69 -5.81 29.65
CA VAL A 6 -4.20 -6.29 28.36
C VAL A 6 -3.34 -5.17 27.79
N PRO A 7 -2.07 -5.40 27.39
CA PRO A 7 -1.30 -4.36 26.75
C PRO A 7 -2.06 -3.94 25.50
N GLU A 8 -2.47 -2.68 25.42
CA GLU A 8 -2.80 -2.09 24.13
C GLU A 8 -1.58 -2.33 23.26
N LEU A 9 -1.73 -3.16 22.23
CA LEU A 9 -0.76 -3.22 21.15
C LEU A 9 -0.80 -1.85 20.47
N GLN A 10 -0.03 -0.91 21.01
CA GLN A 10 0.11 0.41 20.41
C GLN A 10 0.52 0.21 18.96
N HIS A 11 -0.26 0.79 18.06
CA HIS A 11 0.06 0.82 16.64
C HIS A 11 1.45 1.42 16.47
N ARG A 12 2.42 0.59 16.08
CA ARG A 12 3.77 1.04 15.74
C ARG A 12 3.93 1.06 14.23
N THR A 13 4.18 2.25 13.72
CA THR A 13 4.45 2.48 12.30
C THR A 13 5.71 1.75 11.88
N VAL A 14 5.65 1.04 10.76
CA VAL A 14 6.75 0.22 10.25
C VAL A 14 7.77 1.11 9.54
N LEU A 15 9.06 0.88 9.80
CA LEU A 15 10.18 1.65 9.24
C LEU A 15 9.96 3.16 9.38
N LEU A 16 9.46 3.61 10.54
CA LEU A 16 9.04 5.00 10.75
C LEU A 16 10.18 5.99 10.48
N ASP A 17 11.29 5.83 11.19
CA ASP A 17 12.41 6.76 11.09
C ASP A 17 13.12 6.57 9.73
N GLU A 18 13.35 5.33 9.29
CA GLU A 18 14.01 5.04 8.01
C GLU A 18 13.26 5.62 6.81
N ALA A 19 11.92 5.53 6.80
CA ALA A 19 11.10 6.04 5.71
C ALA A 19 11.08 7.57 5.67
N VAL A 20 11.03 8.23 6.83
CA VAL A 20 11.04 9.69 6.91
C VAL A 20 12.44 10.25 6.65
N ASP A 21 13.50 9.60 7.14
CA ASP A 21 14.89 9.93 6.82
C ASP A 21 15.14 9.86 5.30
N ALA A 22 14.59 8.84 4.64
CA ALA A 22 14.73 8.66 3.21
C ALA A 22 14.07 9.76 2.36
N LEU A 23 13.17 10.59 2.94
CA LEU A 23 12.58 11.75 2.26
C LEU A 23 13.53 12.97 2.23
N VAL A 24 14.57 13.00 3.06
CA VAL A 24 15.59 14.07 3.07
C VAL A 24 14.96 15.47 3.25
N ILE A 25 14.16 15.59 4.31
CA ILE A 25 13.44 16.83 4.67
C ILE A 25 14.40 17.77 5.42
N GLU A 26 15.26 18.47 4.68
CA GLU A 26 16.28 19.36 5.24
C GLU A 26 16.57 20.57 4.33
N GLY A 27 17.25 21.58 4.86
CA GLY A 27 17.61 22.79 4.11
C GLY A 27 16.40 23.47 3.46
N GLU A 28 16.51 23.83 2.17
CA GLU A 28 15.41 24.43 1.40
C GLU A 28 14.20 23.48 1.29
N ARG A 29 14.44 22.16 1.23
CA ARG A 29 13.38 21.14 1.12
C ARG A 29 12.56 20.99 2.40
N ALA A 30 13.00 21.54 3.53
CA ALA A 30 12.17 21.58 4.73
C ALA A 30 10.90 22.43 4.52
N ASN A 31 10.93 23.42 3.62
CA ASN A 31 9.75 24.19 3.23
C ASN A 31 9.09 23.65 1.94
N GLY A 32 9.41 22.41 1.56
CA GLY A 32 8.86 21.74 0.39
C GLY A 32 7.44 21.19 0.59
N ILE A 33 6.91 20.58 -0.47
CA ILE A 33 5.60 19.91 -0.45
C ILE A 33 5.82 18.40 -0.45
N TYR A 34 5.22 17.70 0.51
CA TYR A 34 5.32 16.25 0.64
C TYR A 34 3.94 15.60 0.57
N VAL A 35 3.93 14.34 0.13
CA VAL A 35 2.74 13.50 0.10
C VAL A 35 2.93 12.28 0.96
N ASP A 36 1.96 12.00 1.83
CA ASP A 36 1.78 10.70 2.48
C ASP A 36 0.56 10.04 1.82
N GLY A 37 0.77 9.08 0.92
CA GLY A 37 -0.31 8.46 0.17
C GLY A 37 -1.17 7.47 0.97
N THR A 38 -0.79 7.18 2.21
CA THR A 38 -1.38 6.10 3.01
C THR A 38 -1.37 6.49 4.48
N PHE A 39 -2.09 7.56 4.80
CA PHE A 39 -2.08 8.19 6.12
C PHE A 39 -2.24 7.18 7.28
N GLY A 40 -3.21 6.27 7.16
CA GLY A 40 -3.54 5.23 8.13
C GLY A 40 -3.89 5.80 9.51
N ARG A 41 -2.90 5.90 10.38
CA ARG A 41 -3.03 6.52 11.72
C ARG A 41 -2.12 7.72 11.93
N GLY A 42 -1.48 8.22 10.87
CA GLY A 42 -0.69 9.44 10.83
C GLY A 42 0.70 9.29 11.42
N GLY A 43 1.23 8.07 11.50
CA GLY A 43 2.56 7.83 12.06
C GLY A 43 3.66 8.54 11.26
N HIS A 44 3.79 8.20 9.98
CA HIS A 44 4.72 8.88 9.08
C HIS A 44 4.35 10.35 8.90
N SER A 45 3.07 10.67 8.68
CA SER A 45 2.60 12.07 8.57
C SER A 45 3.04 12.97 9.72
N ARG A 46 2.87 12.56 10.99
CA ARG A 46 3.31 13.36 12.14
C ARG A 46 4.83 13.54 12.15
N LYS A 47 5.58 12.47 11.86
CA LYS A 47 7.05 12.52 11.79
C LYS A 47 7.55 13.41 10.64
N ILE A 48 6.83 13.45 9.51
CA ILE A 48 7.10 14.38 8.40
C ILE A 48 6.84 15.82 8.87
N LEU A 49 5.70 16.10 9.50
CA LEU A 49 5.35 17.44 10.01
C LEU A 49 6.36 17.97 11.03
N GLU A 50 6.93 17.09 11.88
CA GLU A 50 8.01 17.43 12.81
C GLU A 50 9.27 17.95 12.10
N ARG A 51 9.54 17.50 10.87
CA ARG A 51 10.71 17.91 10.08
C ARG A 51 10.44 19.05 9.11
N LEU A 52 9.18 19.31 8.79
CA LEU A 52 8.82 20.43 7.94
C LEU A 52 9.13 21.75 8.64
N GLY A 53 9.61 22.71 7.85
CA GLY A 53 9.68 24.11 8.23
C GLY A 53 8.30 24.78 8.20
N PRO A 54 8.22 26.08 8.55
CA PRO A 54 6.95 26.82 8.59
C PRO A 54 6.30 27.00 7.21
N GLY A 55 7.08 26.94 6.13
CA GLY A 55 6.57 27.02 4.75
C GLY A 55 6.25 25.66 4.12
N GLY A 56 6.56 24.55 4.81
CA GLY A 56 6.33 23.22 4.29
C GLY A 56 4.85 22.87 4.21
N ARG A 57 4.49 21.93 3.35
CA ARG A 57 3.14 21.34 3.29
C ARG A 57 3.21 19.83 3.25
N LEU A 58 2.25 19.20 3.91
CA LEU A 58 2.00 17.76 3.83
C LEU A 58 0.57 17.54 3.36
N ILE A 59 0.42 16.84 2.23
CA ILE A 59 -0.87 16.40 1.70
C ILE A 59 -0.95 14.90 1.90
N ALA A 60 -1.84 14.46 2.78
CA ALA A 60 -2.05 13.05 3.06
C ALA A 60 -3.28 12.52 2.33
N PHE A 61 -3.27 11.22 2.01
CA PHE A 61 -4.36 10.50 1.39
C PHE A 61 -4.73 9.29 2.24
N ASP A 62 -6.02 8.99 2.33
CA ASP A 62 -6.50 7.69 2.75
C ASP A 62 -7.89 7.45 2.17
N LYS A 63 -8.24 6.19 1.93
CA LYS A 63 -9.58 5.80 1.49
C LYS A 63 -10.49 5.41 2.66
N ASP A 64 -9.91 5.14 3.84
CA ASP A 64 -10.64 4.71 5.02
C ASP A 64 -11.24 5.90 5.79
N PRO A 65 -12.58 6.01 5.94
CA PRO A 65 -13.21 7.08 6.71
C PRO A 65 -12.70 7.18 8.16
N GLN A 66 -12.29 6.08 8.80
CA GLN A 66 -11.70 6.13 10.14
C GLN A 66 -10.32 6.79 10.16
N ALA A 67 -9.53 6.59 9.10
CA ALA A 67 -8.26 7.27 8.93
C ALA A 67 -8.49 8.78 8.69
N ILE A 68 -9.49 9.14 7.89
CA ILE A 68 -9.90 10.54 7.69
C ILE A 68 -10.33 11.21 8.99
N ALA A 69 -11.18 10.56 9.78
CA ALA A 69 -11.59 11.06 11.09
C ALA A 69 -10.37 11.26 12.03
N THR A 70 -9.39 10.35 11.98
CA THR A 70 -8.13 10.48 12.73
C THR A 70 -7.30 11.66 12.23
N ALA A 71 -7.17 11.83 10.92
CA ALA A 71 -6.41 12.91 10.30
C ALA A 71 -6.98 14.30 10.64
N GLN A 72 -8.30 14.43 10.70
CA GLN A 72 -8.99 15.67 11.08
C GLN A 72 -8.68 16.16 12.51
N THR A 73 -8.12 15.29 13.37
CA THR A 73 -7.64 15.69 14.70
C THR A 73 -6.28 16.39 14.68
N ILE A 74 -5.56 16.36 13.56
CA ILE A 74 -4.26 17.02 13.41
C ILE A 74 -4.49 18.51 13.16
N ALA A 75 -4.23 19.33 14.19
CA ALA A 75 -4.31 20.78 14.12
C ALA A 75 -2.98 21.41 13.66
N ASP A 76 -2.64 21.27 12.37
CA ASP A 76 -1.48 21.91 11.75
C ASP A 76 -1.88 22.53 10.41
N GLN A 77 -1.61 23.83 10.20
CA GLN A 77 -2.00 24.55 8.99
C GLN A 77 -1.26 24.05 7.73
N ARG A 78 -0.14 23.35 7.91
CA ARG A 78 0.66 22.74 6.85
C ARG A 78 0.08 21.41 6.37
N PHE A 79 -0.82 20.82 7.15
CA PHE A 79 -1.39 19.50 6.91
C PHE A 79 -2.74 19.59 6.21
N GLU A 80 -2.93 18.72 5.22
CA GLU A 80 -4.19 18.55 4.52
C GLU A 80 -4.46 17.05 4.34
N ILE A 81 -5.69 16.60 4.58
CA ILE A 81 -6.12 15.23 4.34
C ILE A 81 -7.10 15.16 3.17
N VAL A 82 -6.88 14.18 2.28
CA VAL A 82 -7.74 13.86 1.14
C VAL A 82 -8.37 12.49 1.37
N HIS A 83 -9.71 12.44 1.39
CA HIS A 83 -10.45 11.16 1.39
C HIS A 83 -10.52 10.60 -0.02
N ASP A 84 -9.41 10.00 -0.47
CA ASP A 84 -9.37 9.24 -1.71
C ASP A 84 -8.17 8.28 -1.75
N SER A 85 -8.13 7.41 -2.77
CA SER A 85 -6.96 6.57 -3.04
C SER A 85 -5.78 7.43 -3.52
N PHE A 86 -4.55 7.05 -3.12
CA PHE A 86 -3.32 7.63 -3.66
C PHE A 86 -3.18 7.47 -5.18
N ALA A 87 -3.96 6.57 -5.80
CA ALA A 87 -4.05 6.48 -7.26
C ALA A 87 -4.46 7.84 -7.90
N THR A 88 -5.15 8.70 -7.15
CA THR A 88 -5.61 10.02 -7.60
C THR A 88 -4.62 11.16 -7.35
N ILE A 89 -3.40 10.87 -6.84
CA ILE A 89 -2.38 11.90 -6.50
C ILE A 89 -2.18 12.91 -7.63
N ASP A 90 -2.11 12.44 -8.88
CA ASP A 90 -1.86 13.32 -10.03
C ASP A 90 -2.97 14.38 -10.21
N ASP A 91 -4.23 13.94 -10.19
CA ASP A 91 -5.39 14.80 -10.40
C ASP A 91 -5.61 15.73 -9.20
N VAL A 92 -5.49 15.19 -7.99
CA VAL A 92 -5.69 15.94 -6.74
C VAL A 92 -4.64 17.06 -6.59
N LEU A 93 -3.39 16.80 -6.96
CA LEU A 93 -2.34 17.82 -6.99
C LEU A 93 -2.56 18.82 -8.14
N ALA A 94 -3.01 18.37 -9.31
CA ALA A 94 -3.32 19.26 -10.45
C ALA A 94 -4.37 20.31 -10.09
N VAL A 95 -5.49 19.87 -9.49
CA VAL A 95 -6.60 20.75 -9.08
C VAL A 95 -6.16 21.77 -8.03
N ARG A 96 -5.15 21.43 -7.21
CA ARG A 96 -4.55 22.35 -6.23
C ARG A 96 -3.50 23.30 -6.82
N GLY A 97 -3.25 23.25 -8.14
CA GLY A 97 -2.19 24.01 -8.78
C GLY A 97 -0.78 23.54 -8.40
N ILE A 98 -0.64 22.34 -7.84
CA ILE A 98 0.65 21.79 -7.40
C ILE A 98 1.27 21.01 -8.56
N SER A 99 2.26 21.63 -9.20
CA SER A 99 2.97 21.03 -10.33
C SER A 99 3.94 19.94 -9.90
N ARG A 100 4.64 20.14 -8.77
CA ARG A 100 5.65 19.23 -8.23
C ARG A 100 5.62 19.12 -6.71
N VAL A 101 6.10 17.99 -6.21
CA VAL A 101 6.30 17.69 -4.78
C VAL A 101 7.71 17.15 -4.53
N ASP A 102 8.27 17.44 -3.37
CA ASP A 102 9.64 17.13 -2.98
C ASP A 102 9.82 15.70 -2.47
N GLY A 103 8.75 15.08 -1.99
CA GLY A 103 8.79 13.70 -1.56
C GLY A 103 7.40 13.07 -1.49
N ILE A 104 7.35 11.77 -1.74
CA ILE A 104 6.14 10.96 -1.68
C ILE A 104 6.46 9.69 -0.90
N LEU A 105 5.69 9.41 0.14
CA LEU A 105 5.74 8.19 0.93
C LEU A 105 4.47 7.38 0.72
N LEU A 106 4.60 6.08 0.43
CA LEU A 106 3.51 5.12 0.32
C LEU A 106 3.80 3.91 1.23
N ASP A 107 3.07 3.77 2.32
CA ASP A 107 3.06 2.62 3.24
C ASP A 107 1.87 1.70 2.90
N LEU A 108 2.11 0.72 2.04
CA LEU A 108 1.05 -0.09 1.42
C LEU A 108 0.40 -1.06 2.41
N GLY A 109 -0.72 -1.66 2.00
CA GLY A 109 -1.41 -2.67 2.79
C GLY A 109 -2.47 -2.10 3.73
N ILE A 110 -2.69 -2.79 4.85
CA ILE A 110 -3.78 -2.50 5.79
C ILE A 110 -3.27 -2.00 7.12
N SER A 111 -3.97 -1.02 7.68
CA SER A 111 -3.66 -0.47 8.99
C SER A 111 -4.05 -1.45 10.11
N SER A 112 -3.41 -1.33 11.28
CA SER A 112 -3.74 -2.16 12.43
C SER A 112 -5.23 -2.16 12.79
N PRO A 113 -5.91 -1.01 12.84
CA PRO A 113 -7.32 -0.99 13.21
C PRO A 113 -8.22 -1.70 12.20
N GLN A 114 -7.87 -1.73 10.91
CA GLN A 114 -8.60 -2.53 9.93
C GLN A 114 -8.50 -4.03 10.22
N VAL A 115 -7.38 -4.50 10.75
CA VAL A 115 -7.16 -5.91 11.11
C VAL A 115 -7.74 -6.25 12.49
N ASP A 116 -7.64 -5.33 13.43
CA ASP A 116 -7.96 -5.53 14.84
C ASP A 116 -9.46 -5.34 15.13
N ASP A 117 -10.13 -4.47 14.36
CA ASP A 117 -11.58 -4.33 14.40
C ASP A 117 -12.25 -5.44 13.57
N ALA A 118 -12.85 -6.41 14.27
CA ALA A 118 -13.55 -7.52 13.64
C ALA A 118 -14.71 -7.04 12.74
N ALA A 119 -15.32 -5.88 13.02
CA ALA A 119 -16.41 -5.32 12.20
C ALA A 119 -15.95 -4.94 10.78
N ARG A 120 -14.64 -4.82 10.54
CA ARG A 120 -14.06 -4.51 9.23
C ARG A 120 -13.86 -5.74 8.35
N GLY A 121 -13.86 -6.94 8.92
CA GLY A 121 -13.83 -8.18 8.13
C GLY A 121 -12.51 -8.55 7.47
N PHE A 122 -11.39 -7.89 7.79
CA PHE A 122 -10.08 -8.20 7.19
C PHE A 122 -9.39 -9.44 7.81
N SER A 123 -9.86 -9.89 8.96
CA SER A 123 -9.25 -10.96 9.75
C SER A 123 -10.27 -12.05 10.07
N PHE A 124 -9.80 -13.30 10.12
CA PHE A 124 -10.57 -14.46 10.59
C PHE A 124 -10.18 -14.87 12.02
N ARG A 125 -9.28 -14.13 12.68
CA ARG A 125 -8.92 -14.38 14.09
C ARG A 125 -10.11 -14.12 15.02
N SER A 126 -10.82 -13.04 14.75
CA SER A 126 -12.09 -12.68 15.36
C SER A 126 -13.15 -12.75 14.28
N ASP A 127 -14.33 -13.29 14.61
CA ASP A 127 -15.42 -13.37 13.65
C ASP A 127 -16.09 -12.01 13.48
N GLY A 128 -16.51 -11.72 12.26
CA GLY A 128 -17.12 -10.45 11.88
C GLY A 128 -17.73 -10.53 10.49
N PRO A 129 -18.42 -9.47 10.04
CA PRO A 129 -19.00 -9.42 8.70
C PRO A 129 -17.90 -9.54 7.64
N LEU A 130 -18.20 -10.25 6.56
CA LEU A 130 -17.27 -10.41 5.44
C LEU A 130 -17.29 -9.16 4.53
N ASP A 131 -16.70 -8.06 5.02
CA ASP A 131 -16.65 -6.78 4.30
C ASP A 131 -15.37 -6.60 3.48
N MET A 132 -14.21 -6.47 4.16
CA MET A 132 -12.89 -6.25 3.56
C MET A 132 -12.69 -4.95 2.77
N ARG A 133 -13.67 -4.03 2.70
CA ARG A 133 -13.44 -2.72 2.08
C ARG A 133 -12.63 -1.82 3.01
N MET A 134 -11.58 -1.22 2.47
CA MET A 134 -10.85 -0.14 3.14
C MET A 134 -11.72 1.11 3.18
N ASP A 135 -12.42 1.43 2.09
CA ASP A 135 -13.42 2.49 2.01
C ASP A 135 -14.84 1.90 2.09
N THR A 136 -15.48 2.03 3.23
CA THR A 136 -16.83 1.48 3.46
C THR A 136 -17.94 2.34 2.86
N THR A 137 -17.63 3.50 2.29
CA THR A 137 -18.63 4.43 1.72
C THR A 137 -19.00 4.08 0.27
N ARG A 138 -18.19 3.27 -0.41
CA ARG A 138 -18.35 2.92 -1.82
C ARG A 138 -17.90 1.49 -2.11
N GLY A 139 -18.26 1.00 -3.29
CA GLY A 139 -17.85 -0.32 -3.76
C GLY A 139 -18.60 -1.49 -3.10
N MET A 140 -18.28 -2.69 -3.59
CA MET A 140 -18.90 -3.95 -3.21
C MET A 140 -18.08 -4.64 -2.12
N SER A 141 -18.74 -5.14 -1.07
CA SER A 141 -18.11 -5.94 -0.03
C SER A 141 -17.68 -7.32 -0.55
N ALA A 142 -16.78 -7.99 0.19
CA ALA A 142 -16.38 -9.35 -0.09
C ALA A 142 -17.57 -10.34 -0.07
N ALA A 143 -18.51 -10.19 0.86
CA ALA A 143 -19.72 -11.00 0.92
C ALA A 143 -20.58 -10.84 -0.34
N GLU A 144 -20.85 -9.60 -0.75
CA GLU A 144 -21.65 -9.30 -1.94
C GLU A 144 -20.98 -9.83 -3.21
N TRP A 145 -19.67 -9.63 -3.34
CA TRP A 145 -18.92 -10.14 -4.49
C TRP A 145 -18.95 -11.67 -4.56
N LEU A 146 -18.68 -12.34 -3.43
CA LEU A 146 -18.75 -13.80 -3.35
C LEU A 146 -20.16 -14.35 -3.56
N ALA A 147 -21.23 -13.57 -3.38
CA ALA A 147 -22.59 -14.02 -3.61
C ALA A 147 -22.91 -14.16 -5.11
N VAL A 148 -22.34 -13.30 -5.96
CA VAL A 148 -22.73 -13.17 -7.38
C VAL A 148 -21.68 -13.63 -8.38
N GLU A 149 -20.40 -13.62 -8.02
CA GLU A 149 -19.31 -13.82 -8.97
C GLU A 149 -19.21 -15.27 -9.49
N THR A 150 -18.68 -15.48 -10.69
CA THR A 150 -18.46 -16.81 -11.25
C THR A 150 -17.36 -17.59 -10.52
N GLU A 151 -17.46 -18.93 -10.50
CA GLU A 151 -16.40 -19.81 -9.97
C GLU A 151 -15.04 -19.50 -10.60
N GLN A 152 -15.02 -19.33 -11.93
CA GLN A 152 -13.82 -19.07 -12.73
C GLN A 152 -13.13 -17.77 -12.32
N LYS A 153 -13.90 -16.72 -12.04
CA LYS A 153 -13.35 -15.43 -11.61
C LYS A 153 -12.87 -15.48 -10.16
N ILE A 154 -13.58 -16.15 -9.26
CA ILE A 154 -13.13 -16.39 -7.88
C ILE A 154 -11.81 -17.18 -7.88
N GLU A 155 -11.73 -18.26 -8.67
CA GLU A 155 -10.50 -19.05 -8.85
C GLU A 155 -9.35 -18.15 -9.33
N LYS A 156 -9.60 -17.35 -10.37
CA LYS A 156 -8.58 -16.46 -10.93
C LYS A 156 -8.06 -15.48 -9.88
N VAL A 157 -8.95 -14.84 -9.10
CA VAL A 157 -8.55 -13.92 -8.03
C VAL A 157 -7.69 -14.63 -6.98
N ILE A 158 -8.13 -15.80 -6.49
CA ILE A 158 -7.42 -16.55 -5.45
C ILE A 158 -6.05 -17.04 -5.95
N ARG A 159 -5.96 -17.47 -7.20
CA ARG A 159 -4.69 -17.90 -7.82
C ARG A 159 -3.75 -16.72 -8.00
N ASP A 160 -4.22 -15.66 -8.66
CA ASP A 160 -3.35 -14.60 -9.18
C ASP A 160 -2.92 -13.64 -8.04
N TYR A 161 -3.79 -13.35 -7.08
CA TYR A 161 -3.49 -12.44 -5.96
C TYR A 161 -3.13 -13.15 -4.65
N GLY A 162 -3.58 -14.40 -4.46
CA GLY A 162 -3.23 -15.19 -3.28
C GLY A 162 -2.00 -16.08 -3.49
N GLU A 163 -1.56 -16.27 -4.73
CA GLU A 163 -0.56 -17.28 -5.12
C GLU A 163 -0.92 -18.67 -4.54
N GLU A 164 -2.23 -19.01 -4.51
CA GLU A 164 -2.76 -20.21 -3.85
C GLU A 164 -2.93 -21.38 -4.84
N ARG A 165 -2.27 -22.49 -4.54
CA ARG A 165 -2.29 -23.71 -5.38
C ARG A 165 -3.65 -24.41 -5.38
N PHE A 166 -4.43 -24.25 -4.31
CA PHE A 166 -5.76 -24.83 -4.18
C PHE A 166 -6.86 -23.89 -4.67
N ALA A 167 -6.53 -22.85 -5.45
CA ALA A 167 -7.48 -21.84 -5.91
C ALA A 167 -8.75 -22.44 -6.53
N PHE A 168 -8.61 -23.46 -7.38
CA PHE A 168 -9.75 -24.15 -7.99
C PHE A 168 -10.65 -24.84 -6.95
N GLN A 169 -10.05 -25.61 -6.03
CA GLN A 169 -10.81 -26.31 -4.99
C GLN A 169 -11.50 -25.33 -4.03
N ILE A 170 -10.84 -24.22 -3.71
CA ILE A 170 -11.39 -23.17 -2.85
C ILE A 170 -12.56 -22.48 -3.54
N ALA A 171 -12.40 -22.06 -4.81
CA ALA A 171 -13.47 -21.43 -5.58
C ALA A 171 -14.71 -22.33 -5.69
N LYS A 172 -14.50 -23.62 -6.02
CA LYS A 172 -15.57 -24.61 -6.05
C LYS A 172 -16.26 -24.76 -4.69
N ALA A 173 -15.49 -24.80 -3.59
CA ALA A 173 -16.04 -24.91 -2.24
C ALA A 173 -16.84 -23.66 -1.83
N ILE A 174 -16.40 -22.47 -2.23
CA ILE A 174 -17.11 -21.21 -2.01
C ILE A 174 -18.44 -21.20 -2.78
N VAL A 175 -18.43 -21.56 -4.06
CA VAL A 175 -19.64 -21.59 -4.90
C VAL A 175 -20.64 -22.65 -4.41
N ALA A 176 -20.16 -23.83 -3.99
CA ALA A 176 -21.00 -24.83 -3.36
C ALA A 176 -21.56 -24.34 -2.01
N GLY A 177 -20.72 -23.68 -1.19
CA GLY A 177 -21.10 -23.16 0.11
C GLY A 177 -22.21 -22.10 0.02
N ARG A 178 -22.05 -21.12 -0.89
CA ARG A 178 -23.05 -20.05 -1.09
C ARG A 178 -24.39 -20.55 -1.63
N ALA A 179 -24.40 -21.68 -2.34
CA ALA A 179 -25.65 -22.29 -2.84
C ALA A 179 -26.48 -22.91 -1.71
N VAL A 180 -25.86 -23.25 -0.57
CA VAL A 180 -26.53 -23.79 0.62
C VAL A 180 -26.97 -22.66 1.55
N GLN A 181 -26.08 -21.71 1.83
CA GLN A 181 -26.34 -20.56 2.68
C GLN A 181 -25.45 -19.37 2.31
N PRO A 182 -25.92 -18.12 2.45
CA PRO A 182 -25.09 -16.95 2.23
C PRO A 182 -23.78 -17.00 3.04
N ILE A 183 -22.67 -16.59 2.43
CA ILE A 183 -21.36 -16.49 3.10
C ILE A 183 -21.21 -15.06 3.61
N SER A 184 -21.57 -14.83 4.87
CA SER A 184 -21.68 -13.49 5.44
C SER A 184 -20.63 -13.16 6.51
N SER A 185 -19.86 -14.14 6.98
CA SER A 185 -18.86 -13.94 8.04
C SER A 185 -17.45 -14.41 7.67
N THR A 186 -16.44 -13.80 8.28
CA THR A 186 -15.04 -14.16 8.10
C THR A 186 -14.76 -15.59 8.57
N ARG A 187 -15.33 -16.03 9.70
CA ARG A 187 -15.15 -17.41 10.18
C ARG A 187 -15.78 -18.44 9.25
N GLN A 188 -16.93 -18.13 8.66
CA GLN A 188 -17.59 -19.02 7.69
C GLN A 188 -16.72 -19.20 6.45
N LEU A 189 -16.21 -18.12 5.87
CA LEU A 189 -15.29 -18.20 4.73
C LEU A 189 -14.02 -18.96 5.10
N ALA A 190 -13.40 -18.67 6.25
CA ALA A 190 -12.20 -19.36 6.70
C ALA A 190 -12.42 -20.86 6.86
N ALA A 191 -13.58 -21.27 7.40
CA ALA A 191 -13.95 -22.67 7.51
C ALA A 191 -14.06 -23.34 6.13
N ILE A 192 -14.73 -22.70 5.15
CA ILE A 192 -14.85 -23.23 3.78
C ILE A 192 -13.45 -23.44 3.17
N VAL A 193 -12.56 -22.46 3.30
CA VAL A 193 -11.19 -22.53 2.78
C VAL A 193 -10.40 -23.65 3.46
N ALA A 194 -10.50 -23.77 4.78
CA ALA A 194 -9.79 -24.78 5.55
C ALA A 194 -10.17 -26.22 5.14
N HIS A 195 -11.41 -26.47 4.75
CA HIS A 195 -11.85 -27.78 4.25
C HIS A 195 -11.33 -28.07 2.83
N ALA A 196 -11.11 -27.04 2.00
CA ALA A 196 -10.62 -27.19 0.63
C ALA A 196 -9.09 -27.38 0.55
N VAL A 197 -8.35 -26.80 1.50
CA VAL A 197 -6.87 -26.82 1.51
C VAL A 197 -6.35 -28.09 2.20
N LYS A 198 -5.73 -28.99 1.42
CA LYS A 198 -5.25 -30.29 1.92
C LYS A 198 -3.87 -30.23 2.60
N THR A 199 -3.04 -29.25 2.25
CA THR A 199 -1.68 -29.11 2.81
C THR A 199 -1.37 -27.65 3.08
N ARG A 200 -0.76 -27.35 4.24
CA ARG A 200 -0.49 -25.99 4.71
C ARG A 200 1.00 -25.73 4.95
N GLU A 201 1.40 -24.47 4.79
CA GLU A 201 2.70 -24.01 5.26
C GLU A 201 2.71 -24.00 6.80
N LYS A 202 3.82 -24.46 7.40
CA LYS A 202 3.96 -24.50 8.86
C LYS A 202 3.84 -23.09 9.42
N GLY A 203 2.91 -22.88 10.36
CA GLY A 203 2.71 -21.59 11.03
C GLY A 203 1.88 -20.57 10.26
N LYS A 204 1.26 -20.93 9.13
CA LYS A 204 0.25 -20.10 8.45
C LYS A 204 -1.10 -20.78 8.44
N ASP A 205 -2.14 -19.98 8.65
CA ASP A 205 -3.51 -20.44 8.51
C ASP A 205 -3.85 -20.65 7.02
N PRO A 206 -4.52 -21.76 6.65
CA PRO A 206 -4.95 -22.03 5.27
C PRO A 206 -5.74 -20.89 4.61
N ALA A 207 -6.51 -20.12 5.39
CA ALA A 207 -7.33 -19.03 4.87
C ALA A 207 -6.52 -17.77 4.51
N THR A 208 -5.28 -17.63 4.99
CA THR A 208 -4.48 -16.41 4.87
C THR A 208 -4.35 -15.91 3.42
N ARG A 209 -3.99 -16.80 2.48
CA ARG A 209 -3.81 -16.45 1.06
C ARG A 209 -5.12 -16.08 0.37
N THR A 210 -6.21 -16.76 0.73
CA THR A 210 -7.54 -16.45 0.18
C THR A 210 -8.02 -15.09 0.68
N PHE A 211 -7.87 -14.80 1.97
CA PHE A 211 -8.23 -13.50 2.53
C PHE A 211 -7.41 -12.38 1.91
N GLN A 212 -6.10 -12.57 1.74
CA GLN A 212 -5.24 -11.63 1.04
C GLN A 212 -5.71 -11.40 -0.41
N ALA A 213 -6.01 -12.46 -1.15
CA ALA A 213 -6.45 -12.36 -2.54
C ALA A 213 -7.76 -11.58 -2.70
N ILE A 214 -8.75 -11.88 -1.85
CA ILE A 214 -10.05 -11.21 -1.88
C ILE A 214 -9.88 -9.75 -1.48
N ARG A 215 -9.10 -9.46 -0.44
CA ARG A 215 -8.79 -8.09 -0.01
C ARG A 215 -8.17 -7.28 -1.15
N ILE A 216 -7.14 -7.82 -1.79
CA ILE A 216 -6.45 -7.19 -2.92
C ILE A 216 -7.46 -6.86 -4.04
N TYR A 217 -8.32 -7.82 -4.39
CA TYR A 217 -9.30 -7.64 -5.46
C TYR A 217 -10.38 -6.61 -5.10
N ILE A 218 -11.00 -6.71 -3.91
CA ILE A 218 -12.07 -5.82 -3.45
C ILE A 218 -11.59 -4.37 -3.39
N ASN A 219 -10.32 -4.16 -3.02
CA ASN A 219 -9.75 -2.84 -2.87
C ASN A 219 -8.92 -2.39 -4.07
N GLN A 220 -8.89 -3.16 -5.16
CA GLN A 220 -8.10 -2.89 -6.38
C GLN A 220 -6.64 -2.51 -6.08
N GLU A 221 -6.03 -3.17 -5.09
CA GLU A 221 -4.78 -2.70 -4.47
C GLU A 221 -3.61 -2.63 -5.46
N LEU A 222 -3.50 -3.61 -6.37
CA LEU A 222 -2.40 -3.66 -7.33
C LEU A 222 -2.61 -2.69 -8.49
N GLU A 223 -3.84 -2.56 -8.96
CA GLU A 223 -4.22 -1.62 -10.01
C GLU A 223 -4.05 -0.17 -9.54
N GLU A 224 -4.51 0.15 -8.33
CA GLU A 224 -4.28 1.46 -7.70
C GLU A 224 -2.79 1.73 -7.48
N LEU A 225 -1.99 0.71 -7.12
CA LEU A 225 -0.54 0.84 -6.98
C LEU A 225 0.13 1.25 -8.29
N GLU A 226 -0.20 0.62 -9.41
CA GLU A 226 0.40 0.95 -10.72
C GLU A 226 0.05 2.38 -11.18
N ILE A 227 -1.22 2.77 -11.01
CA ILE A 227 -1.71 4.12 -11.33
C ILE A 227 -1.03 5.15 -10.41
N GLY A 228 -1.02 4.87 -9.10
CA GLY A 228 -0.44 5.73 -8.08
C GLY A 228 1.05 5.95 -8.23
N LEU A 229 1.84 4.90 -8.50
CA LEU A 229 3.27 5.04 -8.78
C LEU A 229 3.53 5.91 -10.02
N SER A 230 2.73 5.74 -11.07
CA SER A 230 2.81 6.54 -12.29
C SER A 230 2.47 8.01 -12.04
N GLY A 231 1.41 8.29 -11.28
CA GLY A 231 1.01 9.64 -10.88
C GLY A 231 2.04 10.31 -9.96
N ALA A 232 2.50 9.59 -8.94
CA ALA A 232 3.56 10.03 -8.02
C ALA A 232 4.82 10.44 -8.78
N PHE A 233 5.27 9.63 -9.73
CA PHE A 233 6.44 9.92 -10.54
C PHE A 233 6.30 11.17 -11.44
N ARG A 234 5.10 11.43 -11.98
CA ARG A 234 4.83 12.65 -12.77
C ARG A 234 4.92 13.92 -11.91
N ARG A 235 4.55 13.81 -10.64
CA ARG A 235 4.51 14.91 -9.68
C ARG A 235 5.82 15.08 -8.91
N LEU A 236 6.71 14.10 -8.91
CA LEU A 236 7.96 14.21 -8.16
C LEU A 236 8.90 15.26 -8.78
N ALA A 237 9.32 16.23 -7.96
CA ALA A 237 10.32 17.23 -8.31
C ALA A 237 11.67 16.57 -8.62
N GLN A 238 12.56 17.28 -9.32
CA GLN A 238 13.94 16.83 -9.46
C GLN A 238 14.58 16.66 -8.09
N GLN A 239 15.38 15.60 -7.92
CA GLN A 239 15.96 15.14 -6.66
C GLN A 239 14.95 14.78 -5.57
N GLY A 240 13.65 14.82 -5.87
CA GLY A 240 12.61 14.39 -4.95
C GLY A 240 12.63 12.88 -4.72
N ARG A 241 12.11 12.45 -3.57
CA ARG A 241 12.17 11.07 -3.09
C ARG A 241 10.83 10.35 -3.23
N LEU A 242 10.83 9.17 -3.84
CA LEU A 242 9.73 8.22 -3.76
C LEU A 242 10.12 7.10 -2.81
N VAL A 243 9.45 7.03 -1.68
CA VAL A 243 9.63 6.02 -0.62
C VAL A 243 8.40 5.13 -0.62
N VAL A 244 8.58 3.82 -0.80
CA VAL A 244 7.46 2.87 -0.83
C VAL A 244 7.77 1.69 0.07
N ILE A 245 6.87 1.37 0.99
CA ILE A 245 6.91 0.22 1.89
C ILE A 245 5.85 -0.77 1.42
N SER A 246 6.25 -2.00 1.10
CA SER A 246 5.36 -3.08 0.64
C SER A 246 5.35 -4.23 1.63
N PHE A 247 4.22 -4.91 1.81
CA PHE A 247 4.07 -5.98 2.81
C PHE A 247 3.91 -7.38 2.22
N HIS A 248 3.77 -7.47 0.90
CA HIS A 248 3.80 -8.76 0.21
C HIS A 248 4.53 -8.74 -1.14
N SER A 249 4.76 -9.94 -1.67
CA SER A 249 5.53 -10.19 -2.90
C SER A 249 4.99 -9.45 -4.12
N LEU A 250 3.67 -9.45 -4.31
CA LEU A 250 3.04 -8.82 -5.47
C LEU A 250 3.26 -7.30 -5.51
N GLU A 251 3.04 -6.60 -4.39
CA GLU A 251 3.34 -5.16 -4.25
C GLU A 251 4.82 -4.88 -4.51
N ASP A 252 5.74 -5.55 -3.79
CA ASP A 252 7.19 -5.31 -3.93
C ASP A 252 7.66 -5.54 -5.37
N ARG A 253 7.08 -6.53 -6.06
CA ARG A 253 7.37 -6.82 -7.47
C ARG A 253 6.97 -5.64 -8.36
N ILE A 254 5.76 -5.09 -8.19
CA ILE A 254 5.30 -3.93 -8.97
C ILE A 254 6.18 -2.71 -8.70
N VAL A 255 6.42 -2.38 -7.43
CA VAL A 255 7.28 -1.24 -7.03
C VAL A 255 8.69 -1.39 -7.61
N LYS A 256 9.28 -2.59 -7.48
CA LYS A 256 10.60 -2.90 -8.05
C LYS A 256 10.60 -2.72 -9.56
N GLN A 257 9.65 -3.31 -10.27
CA GLN A 257 9.59 -3.26 -11.73
C GLN A 257 9.42 -1.82 -12.22
N PHE A 258 8.55 -1.05 -11.56
CA PHE A 258 8.36 0.37 -11.83
C PHE A 258 9.66 1.17 -11.66
N MET A 259 10.28 1.12 -10.47
CA MET A 259 11.50 1.89 -10.21
C MET A 259 12.67 1.46 -11.11
N VAL A 260 12.81 0.15 -11.39
CA VAL A 260 13.84 -0.36 -12.32
C VAL A 260 13.58 0.11 -13.74
N SER A 261 12.33 0.14 -14.21
CA SER A 261 12.01 0.63 -15.56
C SER A 261 12.38 2.10 -15.76
N LYS A 262 12.35 2.90 -14.69
CA LYS A 262 12.75 4.31 -14.70
C LYS A 262 14.25 4.54 -14.50
N ALA A 263 14.93 3.60 -13.85
CA ALA A 263 16.37 3.67 -13.63
C ALA A 263 17.20 3.03 -14.75
N ASN A 264 16.67 2.01 -15.44
CA ASN A 264 17.37 1.27 -16.49
C ASN A 264 16.61 1.41 -17.80
N VAL A 265 16.95 2.43 -18.59
CA VAL A 265 16.32 2.65 -19.89
C VAL A 265 17.07 1.88 -20.96
N PRO A 266 16.38 1.10 -21.83
CA PRO A 266 17.02 0.34 -22.89
C PRO A 266 17.88 1.25 -23.78
N GLN A 267 19.15 0.89 -23.93
CA GLN A 267 20.06 1.62 -24.80
C GLN A 267 19.95 1.07 -26.24
N PRO A 268 19.83 1.93 -27.26
CA PRO A 268 19.88 1.50 -28.65
C PRO A 268 21.20 0.80 -28.98
N HIS A 269 21.20 -0.04 -30.01
CA HIS A 269 22.36 -0.84 -30.39
C HIS A 269 23.59 0.06 -30.60
N ARG A 270 24.75 -0.30 -30.01
CA ARG A 270 26.00 0.50 -30.03
C ARG A 270 26.53 0.91 -31.42
N ARG A 271 25.99 0.31 -32.49
CA ARG A 271 26.35 0.57 -33.89
C ARG A 271 25.52 1.70 -34.52
N LEU A 272 24.46 2.15 -33.85
CA LEU A 272 23.67 3.29 -34.31
C LEU A 272 24.42 4.60 -33.97
N PRO A 273 24.60 5.52 -34.92
CA PRO A 273 25.29 6.79 -34.71
C PRO A 273 24.39 7.79 -33.96
N ILE A 274 24.05 7.48 -32.71
CA ILE A 274 23.22 8.31 -31.84
C ILE A 274 24.14 9.06 -30.89
N ARG A 275 23.96 10.37 -30.74
CA ARG A 275 24.76 11.17 -29.80
C ARG A 275 24.40 10.78 -28.38
N ALA A 276 25.34 10.90 -27.45
CA ALA A 276 25.09 10.56 -26.05
C ALA A 276 23.92 11.36 -25.43
N VAL A 277 23.69 12.59 -25.90
CA VAL A 277 22.56 13.46 -25.49
C VAL A 277 21.21 12.97 -26.00
N ASP A 278 21.19 12.20 -27.10
CA ASP A 278 19.99 11.64 -27.72
C ASP A 278 19.71 10.21 -27.23
N LEU A 279 20.61 9.64 -26.41
CA LEU A 279 20.38 8.35 -25.79
C LEU A 279 19.33 8.48 -24.69
N PRO A 280 18.44 7.48 -24.53
CA PRO A 280 17.50 7.46 -23.42
C PRO A 280 18.25 7.53 -22.08
N GLN A 281 17.93 8.54 -21.29
CA GLN A 281 18.54 8.78 -19.99
C GLN A 281 17.67 8.21 -18.87
N PRO A 282 18.28 7.70 -17.79
CA PRO A 282 17.54 7.28 -16.61
C PRO A 282 16.75 8.46 -16.03
N GLU A 283 15.48 8.22 -15.71
CA GLU A 283 14.62 9.22 -15.09
C GLU A 283 14.66 9.14 -13.56
N MET A 284 15.13 8.02 -13.01
CA MET A 284 15.31 7.82 -11.56
C MET A 284 16.64 7.15 -11.24
N ARG A 285 17.09 7.34 -10.00
CA ARG A 285 18.17 6.59 -9.38
C ARG A 285 17.62 5.75 -8.25
N LEU A 286 17.95 4.45 -8.25
CA LEU A 286 17.65 3.57 -7.12
C LEU A 286 18.58 3.92 -5.96
N VAL A 287 18.03 4.13 -4.77
CA VAL A 287 18.77 4.70 -3.64
C VAL A 287 18.93 3.67 -2.54
N ALA A 288 17.85 3.04 -2.13
CA ALA A 288 17.89 2.05 -1.06
C ALA A 288 16.84 0.96 -1.24
N LYS A 289 17.17 -0.21 -0.69
CA LYS A 289 16.22 -1.28 -0.39
C LYS A 289 16.49 -1.71 1.04
N MET A 290 15.49 -1.61 1.90
CA MET A 290 15.62 -1.90 3.33
C MET A 290 14.52 -2.86 3.81
N LYS A 291 14.79 -3.52 4.93
CA LYS A 291 13.84 -4.35 5.67
C LYS A 291 13.91 -3.97 7.14
N PRO A 292 12.83 -4.16 7.91
CA PRO A 292 12.83 -3.96 9.35
C PRO A 292 13.95 -4.70 10.06
N SER A 293 14.46 -4.10 11.12
CA SER A 293 15.45 -4.73 11.99
C SER A 293 14.85 -5.92 12.74
N ALA A 294 15.70 -6.84 13.23
CA ALA A 294 15.23 -7.96 14.04
C ALA A 294 14.51 -7.50 15.33
N ILE A 295 14.94 -6.36 15.89
CA ILE A 295 14.32 -5.74 17.07
C ILE A 295 12.91 -5.26 16.71
N GLU A 296 12.76 -4.51 15.61
CA GLU A 296 11.46 -4.02 15.16
C GLU A 296 10.50 -5.18 14.85
N VAL A 297 10.99 -6.26 14.23
CA VAL A 297 10.16 -7.44 13.94
C VAL A 297 9.71 -8.16 15.22
N ALA A 298 10.55 -8.19 16.26
CA ALA A 298 10.20 -8.79 17.55
C ALA A 298 9.13 -7.95 18.29
N GLU A 299 9.24 -6.62 18.22
CA GLU A 299 8.31 -5.67 18.85
C GLU A 299 7.01 -5.51 18.04
N ASN A 300 7.09 -5.59 16.72
CA ASN A 300 5.98 -5.50 15.78
C ASN A 300 6.05 -6.65 14.76
N PRO A 301 5.42 -7.80 15.05
CA PRO A 301 5.40 -8.95 14.13
C PRO A 301 4.81 -8.65 12.75
N ARG A 302 4.02 -7.57 12.59
CA ARG A 302 3.45 -7.14 11.30
C ARG A 302 4.51 -6.56 10.37
N ALA A 303 5.61 -6.03 10.91
CA ALA A 303 6.73 -5.51 10.14
C ALA A 303 7.51 -6.61 9.40
N ARG A 304 7.41 -7.88 9.82
CA ARG A 304 8.25 -9.00 9.31
C ARG A 304 8.36 -9.08 7.78
N SER A 305 7.27 -8.82 7.07
CA SER A 305 7.22 -8.93 5.60
C SER A 305 7.48 -7.61 4.87
N ALA A 306 7.68 -6.51 5.60
CA ALA A 306 7.86 -5.20 5.02
C ALA A 306 9.17 -5.12 4.23
N VAL A 307 9.10 -4.48 3.06
CA VAL A 307 10.24 -4.14 2.23
C VAL A 307 10.07 -2.68 1.81
N MET A 308 11.03 -1.85 2.19
CA MET A 308 11.06 -0.46 1.76
C MET A 308 11.99 -0.28 0.57
N ARG A 309 11.54 0.47 -0.43
CA ARG A 309 12.32 0.89 -1.59
C ARG A 309 12.32 2.40 -1.70
N VAL A 310 13.48 2.95 -2.01
CA VAL A 310 13.68 4.39 -2.17
C VAL A 310 14.27 4.64 -3.55
N ALA A 311 13.67 5.57 -4.28
CA ALA A 311 14.21 6.07 -5.53
C ALA A 311 14.16 7.60 -5.57
N GLU A 312 15.10 8.20 -6.29
CA GLU A 312 15.23 9.65 -6.46
C GLU A 312 14.92 10.02 -7.90
N ARG A 313 14.12 11.06 -8.12
CA ARG A 313 13.92 11.63 -9.46
C ARG A 313 15.21 12.29 -9.94
N LEU A 314 15.69 11.92 -11.12
CA LEU A 314 16.82 12.59 -11.74
C LEU A 314 16.34 13.84 -12.49
N ALA A 315 17.25 14.81 -12.64
CA ALA A 315 17.00 15.94 -13.51
C ALA A 315 16.78 15.43 -14.95
N SER A 316 15.71 15.88 -15.59
CA SER A 316 15.57 15.68 -17.03
C SER A 316 16.71 16.43 -17.72
N THR A 317 17.58 15.73 -18.43
CA THR A 317 18.51 16.35 -19.38
C THR A 317 17.71 16.85 -20.58
N GLY A 318 16.93 17.91 -20.37
CA GLY A 318 16.26 18.65 -21.42
C GLY A 318 17.28 19.58 -22.06
N THR A 319 17.47 19.41 -23.37
CA THR A 319 18.21 20.31 -24.27
C THR A 319 18.02 21.77 -23.86
N ALA A 320 19.11 22.40 -23.43
CA ALA A 320 19.23 23.85 -23.55
C ALA A 320 19.04 24.19 -25.03
N GLN A 321 17.90 24.77 -25.37
CA GLN A 321 17.79 25.66 -26.53
C GLN A 321 17.97 27.08 -26.02
#